data_AF-A0A381PQ41-F1
#
_entry.id   AF-A0A381PQ41-F1
#
_cell.length_a   1.000
_cell.length_b   1.000
_cell.length_c   1.000
_cell.angle_alpha   90.00
_cell.angle_beta   90.00
_cell.angle_gamma   90.00
#
_symmetry.space_group_name_H-M   'P 1'
#
loop_
_entity.id
_entity.type
_entity.pdbx_description
1 polymer ?
#
loop_
_entity_poly.entity_id
_entity_poly.type
_entity_poly.pdbx_seq_one_letter_code
_entity_poly.pdbx_strand_id
1 'polypeptide(L)'
;MIAAIKDVMIAKKIKAEKKLPDNDLTAVLKKMVKQRNESCEIYKKAGRNELLNNEMSEIKIINEFLPKQLNEEETRKICLETIKNVGASSIKDIGKVMGALKKKYSDVLDFSKVSQIIKENLN
;
A
#
# COMPACT_ATOMS: atom_id res chain seq x y z
N MET A 1 3.80 -15.85 7.22
CA MET A 1 3.29 -15.68 5.84
C MET A 1 2.13 -16.64 5.52
N ILE A 2 2.26 -17.95 5.80
CA ILE A 2 1.24 -18.98 5.51
C ILE A 2 -0.09 -18.78 6.28
N ALA A 3 -0.03 -18.29 7.53
CA ALA A 3 -1.23 -18.09 8.36
C ALA A 3 -2.22 -17.07 7.76
N ALA A 4 -1.74 -15.88 7.37
CA ALA A 4 -2.58 -14.83 6.79
C ALA A 4 -3.27 -15.25 5.48
N ILE A 5 -2.59 -16.07 4.66
CA ILE A 5 -3.16 -16.62 3.43
C ILE A 5 -4.26 -17.64 3.76
N LYS A 6 -4.02 -18.51 4.76
CA LYS A 6 -5.03 -19.48 5.24
C LYS A 6 -6.26 -18.78 5.82
N ASP A 7 -6.09 -17.72 6.60
CA ASP A 7 -7.22 -16.95 7.16
C ASP A 7 -8.13 -16.37 6.06
N VAL A 8 -7.55 -15.86 4.97
CA VAL A 8 -8.34 -15.36 3.83
C VAL A 8 -9.01 -16.49 3.04
N MET A 9 -8.35 -17.64 2.89
CA MET A 9 -9.00 -18.83 2.30
C MET A 9 -10.22 -19.27 3.11
N ILE A 10 -10.10 -19.30 4.44
CA ILE A 10 -11.19 -19.65 5.36
C ILE A 10 -12.31 -18.61 5.27
N ALA A 11 -11.98 -17.32 5.37
CA ALA A 11 -12.96 -16.23 5.32
C ALA A 11 -13.75 -16.19 4.01
N LYS A 12 -13.11 -16.53 2.88
CA LYS A 12 -13.77 -16.60 1.56
C LYS A 12 -14.33 -17.97 1.20
N LYS A 13 -14.35 -18.93 2.13
CA LYS A 13 -14.78 -20.33 1.89
C LYS A 13 -14.10 -20.97 0.66
N ILE A 14 -12.84 -20.59 0.41
CA ILE A 14 -12.03 -21.19 -0.65
C ILE A 14 -11.53 -22.52 -0.12
N LYS A 15 -11.99 -23.63 -0.73
CA LYS A 15 -11.50 -24.99 -0.41
C LYS A 15 -9.97 -25.01 -0.55
N ALA A 16 -9.29 -25.74 0.33
CA ALA A 16 -7.82 -25.82 0.38
C ALA A 16 -7.16 -26.25 -0.95
N GLU A 17 -7.91 -26.88 -1.85
CA GLU A 17 -7.47 -27.32 -3.18
C GLU A 17 -7.61 -26.23 -4.28
N LYS A 18 -8.24 -25.09 -4.00
CA LYS A 18 -8.37 -23.97 -4.93
C LYS A 18 -7.32 -22.90 -4.63
N LYS A 19 -6.54 -22.52 -5.64
CA LYS A 19 -5.61 -21.37 -5.57
C LYS A 19 -6.40 -20.09 -5.27
N LEU A 20 -5.88 -19.27 -4.37
CA LEU A 20 -6.41 -17.92 -4.14
C LEU A 20 -6.28 -17.15 -5.48
N PRO A 21 -7.33 -16.50 -5.97
CA PRO A 21 -7.19 -15.69 -7.18
C PRO A 21 -6.13 -14.61 -6.96
N ASP A 22 -5.29 -14.35 -7.97
CA ASP A 22 -4.12 -13.46 -7.85
C ASP A 22 -4.46 -12.06 -7.30
N ASN A 23 -5.67 -11.58 -7.55
CA ASN A 23 -6.16 -10.31 -7.03
C ASN A 23 -6.40 -10.34 -5.50
N ASP A 24 -6.91 -11.47 -4.98
CA ASP A 24 -7.04 -11.69 -3.54
C ASP A 24 -5.68 -11.90 -2.87
N LEU A 25 -4.75 -12.59 -3.54
CA LEU A 25 -3.39 -12.78 -3.04
C LEU A 25 -2.67 -11.43 -2.91
N THR A 26 -2.80 -10.59 -3.94
CA THR A 26 -2.30 -9.22 -3.96
C THR A 26 -2.90 -8.38 -2.83
N ALA A 27 -4.21 -8.51 -2.58
CA ALA A 27 -4.87 -7.80 -1.47
C ALA A 27 -4.35 -8.24 -0.10
N VAL A 28 -4.09 -9.54 0.10
CA VAL A 28 -3.50 -10.08 1.34
C VAL A 28 -2.09 -9.56 1.54
N LEU A 29 -1.24 -9.64 0.51
CA LEU A 29 0.14 -9.16 0.57
C LEU A 29 0.19 -7.65 0.83
N LYS A 30 -0.64 -6.85 0.17
CA LYS A 30 -0.79 -5.41 0.45
C LYS A 30 -1.21 -5.14 1.90
N LYS A 31 -2.17 -5.92 2.45
CA LYS A 31 -2.57 -5.82 3.85
C LYS A 31 -1.42 -6.15 4.81
N MET A 32 -0.62 -7.16 4.50
CA MET A 32 0.55 -7.54 5.29
C MET A 32 1.63 -6.46 5.28
N VAL A 33 1.88 -5.81 4.15
CA VAL A 33 2.79 -4.66 4.04
C VAL A 33 2.30 -3.50 4.90
N LYS A 34 0.99 -3.23 4.91
CA LYS A 34 0.41 -2.16 5.74
C LYS A 34 0.62 -2.41 7.23
N GLN A 35 0.29 -3.60 7.73
CA GLN A 35 0.47 -3.96 9.15
C GLN A 35 1.93 -3.84 9.62
N ARG A 36 2.87 -4.21 8.74
CA ARG A 36 4.30 -4.05 9.01
C ARG A 36 4.75 -2.60 9.01
N ASN A 37 4.25 -1.77 8.08
CA ASN A 37 4.53 -0.33 8.11
C ASN A 37 4.00 0.34 9.39
N GLU A 38 2.83 -0.07 9.88
CA GLU A 38 2.29 0.38 11.17
C GLU A 38 3.21 -0.04 12.33
N SER A 39 3.77 -1.25 12.27
CA SER A 39 4.75 -1.74 13.25
C SER A 39 6.10 -1.00 13.14
N CYS A 40 6.57 -0.71 11.92
CA CYS A 40 7.75 0.12 11.67
C CYS A 40 7.62 1.49 12.32
N GLU A 41 6.48 2.18 12.16
CA GLU A 41 6.24 3.47 12.79
C GLU A 41 6.32 3.39 14.32
N ILE A 42 5.75 2.33 14.91
CA ILE A 42 5.80 2.10 16.36
C ILE A 42 7.25 1.84 16.81
N TYR A 43 8.00 0.99 16.11
CA TYR A 43 9.39 0.67 16.45
C TYR A 43 10.33 1.86 16.26
N LYS A 44 10.10 2.67 15.21
CA LYS A 44 10.82 3.93 14.98
C LYS A 44 10.58 4.92 16.12
N LYS A 45 9.32 5.11 16.52
CA LYS A 45 8.95 5.98 17.66
C LYS A 45 9.51 5.46 18.99
N ALA A 46 9.63 4.14 19.15
CA ALA A 46 10.20 3.51 20.32
C ALA A 46 11.74 3.40 20.31
N GLY A 47 12.41 3.92 19.27
CA GLY A 47 13.88 3.85 19.13
C GLY A 47 14.45 2.44 18.90
N ARG A 48 13.59 1.46 18.58
CA ARG A 48 13.99 0.05 18.37
C ARG A 48 14.39 -0.21 16.92
N ASN A 49 15.57 0.30 16.55
CA ASN A 49 16.08 0.21 15.18
C ASN A 49 16.27 -1.22 14.66
N GLU A 50 16.61 -2.18 15.52
CA GLU A 50 16.73 -3.60 15.10
C GLU A 50 15.39 -4.18 14.64
N LEU A 51 14.32 -3.94 15.39
CA LEU A 51 12.97 -4.39 15.03
C LEU A 51 12.46 -3.66 13.78
N LEU A 52 12.74 -2.36 13.67
CA LEU A 52 12.44 -1.58 12.47
C LEU A 52 13.10 -2.17 11.22
N ASN A 53 14.40 -2.51 11.29
CA ASN A 53 15.13 -3.10 10.17
C ASN A 53 14.61 -4.49 9.78
N ASN A 54 14.21 -5.30 10.76
CA ASN A 54 13.57 -6.59 10.50
C ASN A 54 12.24 -6.41 9.77
N GLU A 55 11.38 -5.50 10.21
CA GLU A 55 10.10 -5.21 9.55
C GLU A 55 10.31 -4.65 8.13
N MET A 56 11.27 -3.74 7.94
CA MET A 56 11.60 -3.22 6.61
C MET A 56 12.11 -4.31 5.66
N SER A 57 12.90 -5.26 6.16
CA SER A 57 13.38 -6.40 5.37
C SER A 57 12.23 -7.32 4.95
N GLU A 58 11.32 -7.61 5.87
CA GLU A 58 10.12 -8.39 5.58
C GLU A 58 9.20 -7.71 4.56
N ILE A 59 9.01 -6.38 4.67
CA ILE A 59 8.27 -5.59 3.68
C ILE A 59 8.92 -5.72 2.31
N LYS A 60 10.26 -5.68 2.23
CA LYS A 60 11.00 -5.81 0.97
C LYS A 60 10.77 -7.17 0.32
N ILE A 61 10.83 -8.25 1.11
CA ILE A 61 10.55 -9.61 0.64
C ILE A 61 9.12 -9.69 0.11
N ILE A 62 8.12 -9.19 0.85
CA ILE A 62 6.72 -9.23 0.43
C ILE A 62 6.49 -8.42 -0.86
N ASN A 63 7.16 -7.28 -1.02
CA ASN A 63 7.08 -6.48 -2.23
C ASN A 63 7.66 -7.18 -3.46
N GLU A 64 8.58 -8.13 -3.29
CA GLU A 64 9.13 -8.95 -4.36
C GLU A 64 8.09 -9.92 -4.94
N PHE A 65 7.09 -10.31 -4.14
CA PHE A 65 5.95 -11.14 -4.55
C PHE A 65 4.75 -10.33 -5.05
N LEU A 66 4.78 -9.00 -4.91
CA LEU A 66 3.77 -8.12 -5.45
C LEU A 66 4.16 -7.71 -6.88
N PRO A 67 3.19 -7.53 -7.81
CA PRO A 67 3.48 -6.87 -9.08
C PRO A 67 4.11 -5.52 -8.76
N LYS A 68 5.23 -5.20 -9.43
CA LYS A 68 6.06 -4.00 -9.18
C LYS A 68 5.19 -2.81 -8.82
N GLN A 69 5.06 -2.54 -7.52
CA GLN A 69 4.46 -1.31 -7.06
C GLN A 69 5.42 -0.19 -7.42
N LEU A 70 4.85 0.94 -7.82
CA LEU A 70 5.66 2.13 -8.04
C LEU A 70 6.35 2.47 -6.72
N ASN A 71 7.65 2.75 -6.80
CA ASN A 71 8.42 3.16 -5.63
C ASN A 71 7.89 4.50 -5.09
N GLU A 72 8.38 4.94 -3.94
CA GLU A 72 7.87 6.16 -3.29
C GLU A 72 8.06 7.42 -4.15
N GLU A 73 9.18 7.52 -4.86
CA GLU A 73 9.45 8.63 -5.79
C GLU A 73 8.47 8.66 -6.96
N GLU A 74 8.27 7.54 -7.64
CA GLU A 74 7.34 7.43 -8.77
C GLU A 74 5.89 7.66 -8.30
N THR A 75 5.53 7.13 -7.13
CA THR A 75 4.24 7.37 -6.50
C THR A 75 4.04 8.86 -6.23
N ARG A 76 5.05 9.54 -5.68
CA ARG A 76 5.01 10.99 -5.41
C ARG A 76 4.89 11.78 -6.71
N LYS A 77 5.64 11.40 -7.74
CA LYS A 77 5.61 12.05 -9.06
C LYS A 77 4.23 11.95 -9.70
N ILE A 78 3.62 10.77 -9.68
CA ILE A 78 2.25 10.55 -10.20
C ILE A 78 1.22 11.32 -9.37
N CYS A 79 1.36 11.39 -8.05
CA CYS A 79 0.48 12.20 -7.21
C CYS A 79 0.57 13.68 -7.61
N LEU A 80 1.77 14.24 -7.73
CA LEU A 80 2.00 15.63 -8.14
C LEU A 80 1.46 15.92 -9.55
N GLU A 81 1.73 15.03 -10.51
CA GLU A 81 1.16 15.15 -11.86
C GLU A 81 -0.36 15.11 -11.84
N THR A 82 -0.95 14.26 -11.00
CA THR A 82 -2.41 14.13 -10.91
C THR A 82 -3.02 15.35 -10.23
N ILE A 83 -2.41 15.87 -9.16
CA ILE A 83 -2.79 17.13 -8.50
C ILE A 83 -2.82 18.27 -9.54
N LYS A 84 -1.75 18.40 -10.34
CA LYS A 84 -1.65 19.41 -11.40
C LYS A 84 -2.70 19.20 -12.49
N ASN A 85 -2.91 17.97 -12.95
CA ASN A 85 -3.88 17.65 -14.00
C ASN A 85 -5.33 17.90 -13.56
N VAL A 86 -5.67 17.63 -12.30
CA VAL A 86 -7.04 17.87 -11.80
C VAL A 86 -7.25 19.28 -11.27
N GLY A 87 -6.19 20.10 -11.23
CA GLY A 87 -6.21 21.46 -10.68
C GLY A 87 -6.44 21.50 -9.17
N ALA A 88 -6.08 20.44 -8.45
CA ALA A 88 -6.27 20.37 -7.01
C ALA A 88 -5.33 21.36 -6.32
N SER A 89 -5.89 22.24 -5.48
CA SER A 89 -5.12 23.29 -4.80
C SER A 89 -5.41 23.33 -3.29
N SER A 90 -6.38 22.54 -2.83
CA SER A 90 -6.76 22.48 -1.43
C SER A 90 -7.11 21.05 -1.01
N ILE A 91 -7.05 20.79 0.31
CA ILE A 91 -7.55 19.59 0.99
C ILE A 91 -8.97 19.16 0.54
N LYS A 92 -9.82 20.10 0.08
CA LYS A 92 -11.15 19.81 -0.48
C LYS A 92 -11.09 18.99 -1.78
N ASP A 93 -10.01 19.11 -2.54
CA ASP A 93 -9.81 18.43 -3.82
C ASP A 93 -9.21 17.03 -3.69
N ILE A 94 -8.84 16.59 -2.48
CA ILE A 94 -8.26 15.26 -2.25
C ILE A 94 -9.13 14.16 -2.85
N GLY A 95 -10.45 14.25 -2.70
CA GLY A 95 -11.38 13.27 -3.26
C GLY A 95 -11.30 13.19 -4.80
N LYS A 96 -11.06 14.32 -5.46
CA LYS A 96 -10.92 14.43 -6.92
C LYS A 96 -9.61 13.79 -7.38
N VAL A 97 -8.50 14.08 -6.69
CA VAL A 97 -7.17 13.48 -6.97
C VAL A 97 -7.22 11.97 -6.75
N MET A 98 -7.78 11.52 -5.62
CA MET A 98 -7.97 10.10 -5.29
C MET A 98 -8.78 9.37 -6.35
N GLY A 99 -9.89 9.94 -6.82
CA GLY A 99 -10.71 9.36 -7.88
C GLY A 99 -9.94 9.19 -9.20
N ALA A 100 -9.18 10.20 -9.61
CA ALA A 100 -8.36 10.15 -10.82
C ALA A 100 -7.25 9.09 -10.74
N LEU A 101 -6.57 9.00 -9.59
CA LEU A 101 -5.54 8.00 -9.34
C LEU A 101 -6.12 6.59 -9.32
N LYS A 102 -7.28 6.39 -8.68
CA LYS A 102 -7.93 5.07 -8.60
C LYS A 102 -8.35 4.55 -9.98
N LYS A 103 -8.71 5.46 -10.90
CA LYS A 103 -9.12 5.09 -12.26
C LYS A 103 -7.94 4.65 -13.15
N LYS A 104 -6.76 5.25 -12.98
CA LYS A 104 -5.57 4.96 -13.81
C LYS A 104 -4.56 4.01 -13.18
N TYR A 105 -4.48 3.99 -11.85
CA TYR A 105 -3.36 3.41 -11.11
C TYR A 105 -3.80 2.56 -9.90
N SER A 106 -5.06 2.09 -9.90
CA SER A 106 -5.66 1.20 -8.88
C SER A 106 -4.73 0.06 -8.46
N ASP A 107 -4.10 -0.58 -9.43
CA ASP A 107 -3.38 -1.83 -9.23
C ASP A 107 -1.92 -1.62 -8.82
N VAL A 108 -1.33 -0.50 -9.24
CA VAL A 108 0.11 -0.21 -9.11
C VAL A 108 0.46 0.78 -8.00
N LEU A 109 -0.51 1.59 -7.54
CA LEU A 109 -0.29 2.54 -6.44
C LEU A 109 -0.71 1.97 -5.08
N ASP A 110 0.07 2.32 -4.06
CA ASP A 110 -0.33 2.13 -2.66
C ASP A 110 -1.16 3.34 -2.19
N PHE A 111 -2.48 3.15 -2.10
CA PHE A 111 -3.39 4.23 -1.72
C PHE A 111 -3.24 4.70 -0.28
N SER A 112 -2.61 3.91 0.61
CA SER A 112 -2.29 4.40 1.96
C SER A 112 -1.19 5.46 1.90
N LYS A 113 -0.14 5.21 1.10
CA LYS A 113 0.95 6.18 0.88
C LYS A 113 0.49 7.40 0.08
N VAL A 114 -0.27 7.18 -1.00
CA VAL A 114 -0.85 8.25 -1.83
C VAL A 114 -1.67 9.23 -0.99
N SER A 115 -2.49 8.73 -0.05
CA SER A 115 -3.30 9.58 0.84
C SER A 115 -2.44 10.50 1.71
N GLN A 116 -1.34 9.97 2.25
CA GLN A 116 -0.40 10.75 3.05
C GLN A 116 0.33 11.79 2.19
N ILE A 117 0.87 11.39 1.03
CA ILE A 117 1.60 12.27 0.12
C ILE A 117 0.71 13.41 -0.40
N ILE A 118 -0.52 13.12 -0.80
CA ILE A 118 -1.46 14.15 -1.26
C ILE A 118 -1.77 15.14 -0.13
N LYS A 119 -2.02 14.63 1.09
CA LYS A 119 -2.26 15.48 2.25
C LYS A 119 -1.07 16.39 2.54
N GLU A 120 0.16 15.88 2.48
CA GLU A 120 1.38 16.69 2.67
C GLU A 120 1.57 17.78 1.61
N ASN A 121 1.07 17.57 0.38
CA ASN A 121 1.21 18.53 -0.72
C ASN A 121 0.04 19.52 -0.84
N LEU A 122 -1.09 19.27 -0.16
CA LEU A 122 -2.30 20.10 -0.20
C LEU A 122 -2.66 20.70 1.18
N ASN A 123 -1.74 20.66 2.14
CA ASN A 123 -1.87 21.23 3.49
C ASN A 123 -1.44 22.69 3.54
#